data_AF-A0A0D8FVR3-F1
#
_entry.id   AF-A0A0D8FVR3-F1
#
_cell.length_a   1.000
_cell.length_b   1.000
_cell.length_c   1.000
_cell.angle_alpha   90.00
_cell.angle_beta   90.00
_cell.angle_gamma   90.00
#
_symmetry.space_group_name_H-M   'P 1'
#
loop_
_entity.id
_entity.type
_entity.pdbx_description
1 polymer ?
#
loop_
_entity_poly.entity_id
_entity_poly.type
_entity_poly.pdbx_seq_one_letter_code
_entity_poly.pdbx_strand_id
1 'polypeptide(L)'
;MSLFDKVKEQAQTLGQSATEAAQKGQDKLDQLQTKRQLDSLYRELGSITYRGANEDITPEVQRSETERLISAIRAQEEQIKSTNTDPPSSGTSAPQS
;
A
#
# COMPACT_ATOMS: atom_id res chain seq x y z
N MET A 1 16.79 30.51 -29.80
CA MET A 1 15.85 30.19 -28.71
C MET A 1 15.87 31.33 -27.70
N SER A 2 14.81 32.13 -27.64
CA SER A 2 14.70 33.26 -26.71
C SER A 2 14.58 32.76 -25.26
N LEU A 3 14.97 33.60 -24.28
CA LEU A 3 14.83 33.31 -22.85
C LEU A 3 13.40 32.88 -22.46
N PHE A 4 12.39 33.44 -23.14
CA PHE A 4 10.97 33.07 -22.97
C PHE A 4 10.68 31.61 -23.35
N ASP A 5 11.40 31.06 -24.32
CA ASP A 5 11.25 29.68 -24.77
C ASP A 5 11.81 28.71 -23.72
N LYS A 6 12.95 29.06 -23.10
CA LYS A 6 13.53 28.29 -21.97
C LYS A 6 12.66 28.32 -20.71
N VAL A 7 12.01 29.45 -20.42
CA VAL A 7 11.08 29.58 -19.28
C VAL A 7 9.83 28.73 -19.50
N LYS A 8 9.31 28.69 -20.72
CA LYS A 8 8.17 27.83 -21.09
C LYS A 8 8.54 26.35 -21.01
N GLU A 9 9.74 25.98 -21.46
CA GLU A 9 10.29 24.63 -21.32
C GLU A 9 10.46 24.20 -19.86
N GLN A 10 10.97 25.11 -19.00
CA GLN A 10 11.08 24.88 -17.55
C GLN A 10 9.72 24.76 -16.87
N ALA A 11 8.75 25.58 -17.24
CA ALA A 11 7.39 25.50 -16.68
C ALA A 11 6.70 24.17 -17.06
N GLN A 12 6.89 23.72 -18.30
CA GLN A 12 6.30 22.47 -18.78
C GLN A 12 6.95 21.23 -18.14
N THR A 13 8.28 21.23 -17.96
CA THR A 13 9.00 20.17 -17.25
C THR A 13 8.68 20.15 -15.74
N LEU A 14 8.46 21.31 -15.13
CA LEU A 14 8.06 21.41 -13.72
C LEU A 14 6.65 20.85 -13.47
N GLY A 15 5.69 21.13 -14.36
CA GLY A 15 4.33 20.58 -14.27
C GLY A 15 4.27 19.05 -14.42
N GLN A 16 5.04 18.49 -15.36
CA GLN A 16 5.16 17.03 -15.50
C GLN A 16 5.85 16.39 -14.29
N SER A 17 6.94 16.97 -13.81
CA SER A 17 7.68 16.47 -12.64
C SER A 17 6.82 16.50 -11.37
N ALA A 18 6.00 17.54 -11.18
CA ALA A 18 5.09 17.66 -10.04
C ALA A 18 4.00 16.59 -10.06
N THR A 19 3.43 16.29 -11.23
CA THR A 19 2.38 15.27 -11.39
C THR A 19 2.93 13.87 -11.12
N GLU A 20 4.11 13.55 -11.67
CA GLU A 20 4.78 12.28 -11.41
C GLU A 20 5.21 12.12 -9.95
N ALA A 21 5.68 13.19 -9.31
CA ALA A 21 6.07 13.17 -7.90
C ALA A 21 4.86 12.99 -6.98
N ALA A 22 3.72 13.60 -7.31
CA ALA A 22 2.47 13.44 -6.58
C ALA A 22 1.96 11.99 -6.65
N GLN A 23 1.94 11.39 -7.85
CA GLN A 23 1.53 9.99 -8.05
C GLN A 23 2.46 9.02 -7.30
N LYS A 24 3.77 9.14 -7.48
CA LYS A 24 4.77 8.34 -6.74
C LYS A 24 4.69 8.56 -5.22
N GLY A 25 4.25 9.74 -4.78
CA GLY A 25 4.01 10.04 -3.37
C GLY A 25 2.81 9.31 -2.81
N GLN A 26 1.68 9.32 -3.54
CA GLN A 26 0.47 8.59 -3.16
C GLN A 26 0.71 7.08 -3.10
N ASP A 27 1.30 6.50 -4.15
CA ASP A 27 1.58 5.06 -4.21
C ASP A 27 2.45 4.58 -3.04
N LYS A 28 3.47 5.37 -2.65
CA LYS A 28 4.32 5.04 -1.50
C LYS A 28 3.58 5.14 -0.17
N LEU A 29 2.67 6.11 -0.02
CA LEU A 29 1.87 6.25 1.19
C LEU A 29 0.89 5.09 1.33
N ASP A 30 0.24 4.68 0.24
CA ASP A 30 -0.68 3.56 0.23
C ASP A 30 0.07 2.26 0.58
N GLN A 31 1.22 2.01 -0.04
CA GLN A 31 2.08 0.87 0.31
C GLN A 31 2.51 0.88 1.78
N LEU A 32 2.85 2.04 2.34
CA LEU A 32 3.19 2.18 3.75
C LEU A 32 1.99 1.92 4.66
N GLN A 33 0.81 2.43 4.30
CA GLN A 33 -0.41 2.18 5.08
C GLN A 33 -0.77 0.70 5.09
N THR A 34 -0.75 0.03 3.94
CA THR A 34 -1.07 -1.40 3.86
C THR A 34 -0.04 -2.25 4.62
N LYS A 35 1.25 -1.91 4.54
CA LYS A 35 2.29 -2.58 5.35
C LYS A 35 2.07 -2.37 6.85
N ARG A 36 1.76 -1.16 7.29
CA ARG A 36 1.48 -0.87 8.70
C ARG A 36 0.27 -1.64 9.23
N GLN A 37 -0.77 -1.80 8.41
CA GLN A 37 -1.93 -2.60 8.76
C GLN A 37 -1.56 -4.08 8.92
N LEU A 38 -0.77 -4.62 7.98
CA LEU A 38 -0.27 -5.98 8.04
C LEU A 38 0.59 -6.22 9.30
N ASP A 39 1.50 -5.30 9.62
CA ASP A 39 2.32 -5.35 10.83
C ASP A 39 1.48 -5.35 12.11
N SER A 40 0.38 -4.57 12.12
CA SER A 40 -0.57 -4.56 13.24
C SER A 40 -1.24 -5.91 13.43
N LEU A 41 -1.65 -6.56 12.35
CA LEU A 41 -2.28 -7.89 12.39
C LEU A 41 -1.30 -8.97 12.88
N TYR A 42 -0.05 -8.94 12.44
CA TYR A 42 0.97 -9.86 12.97
C TYR A 42 1.25 -9.62 14.45
N ARG A 43 1.26 -8.36 14.88
CA ARG A 43 1.44 -8.02 16.31
C ARG A 43 0.25 -8.51 17.15
N GLU A 44 -0.97 -8.38 16.63
CA GLU A 44 -2.18 -8.88 17.28
C GLU A 44 -2.15 -10.42 17.39
N LEU A 45 -1.73 -11.11 16.33
CA LEU A 45 -1.55 -12.57 16.33
C LEU A 45 -0.54 -13.02 17.39
N GLY A 46 0.59 -12.31 17.50
CA GLY A 46 1.57 -12.54 18.56
C GLY A 46 0.98 -12.30 19.96
N SER A 47 0.15 -11.28 20.12
CA SER A 47 -0.51 -10.98 21.41
C SER A 47 -1.48 -12.07 21.84
N ILE A 48 -2.27 -12.63 20.92
CA ILE A 48 -3.19 -13.74 21.19
C ILE A 48 -2.42 -15.01 21.56
N THR A 49 -1.30 -15.26 20.90
CA THR A 49 -0.41 -16.38 21.22
C THR A 49 0.16 -16.24 22.64
N TYR A 50 0.66 -15.05 22.99
CA TYR A 50 1.20 -14.76 24.33
C TYR A 50 0.13 -14.87 25.42
N ARG A 51 -1.07 -14.32 25.21
CA ARG A 51 -2.16 -14.39 26.18
C ARG A 51 -2.61 -15.81 26.45
N GLY A 52 -2.72 -16.65 25.43
CA GLY A 52 -3.08 -18.06 25.65
C GLY A 52 -1.97 -18.86 26.36
N ALA A 53 -0.70 -18.50 26.17
CA ALA A 53 0.41 -19.11 26.91
C ALA A 53 0.40 -18.77 28.42
N ASN A 54 -0.18 -17.62 28.79
CA ASN A 54 -0.34 -17.21 30.19
C ASN A 54 -1.72 -17.59 30.77
N GLU A 55 -2.52 -18.38 30.06
CA GLU A 55 -3.90 -18.75 30.44
C GLU A 55 -4.85 -17.55 30.60
N ASP A 56 -4.49 -16.36 30.07
CA ASP A 56 -5.32 -15.14 30.11
C ASP A 56 -6.57 -15.23 29.22
N ILE A 57 -6.61 -16.22 28.33
CA ILE A 57 -7.72 -16.52 27.41
C ILE A 57 -7.90 -18.03 27.30
N THR A 58 -9.14 -18.46 27.02
CA THR A 58 -9.43 -19.87 26.81
C THR A 58 -8.85 -20.35 25.47
N PRO A 59 -8.47 -21.64 25.35
CA PRO A 59 -7.95 -22.20 24.10
C PRO A 59 -8.90 -22.09 22.90
N GLU A 60 -10.21 -22.12 23.16
CA GLU A 60 -11.24 -21.93 22.14
C GLU A 60 -11.24 -20.52 21.58
N VAL A 61 -11.20 -19.51 22.46
CA VAL A 61 -11.10 -18.10 22.07
C VAL A 61 -9.78 -17.84 21.36
N GLN A 62 -8.67 -18.39 21.86
CA GLN A 62 -7.37 -18.27 21.22
C GLN A 62 -7.38 -18.82 19.79
N ARG A 63 -7.94 -20.02 19.59
CA ARG A 63 -8.03 -20.66 18.27
C ARG A 63 -8.88 -19.84 17.31
N SER A 64 -10.08 -19.42 17.74
CA SER A 64 -10.98 -18.63 16.91
C SER A 64 -10.34 -17.31 16.47
N GLU A 65 -9.68 -16.59 17.39
CA GLU A 65 -9.05 -15.31 17.04
C GLU A 65 -7.82 -15.50 16.16
N THR A 66 -7.05 -16.57 16.39
CA THR A 66 -5.92 -16.95 15.53
C THR A 66 -6.37 -17.22 14.09
N GLU A 67 -7.43 -17.99 13.89
CA GLU A 67 -7.98 -18.30 12.57
C GLU A 67 -8.49 -17.04 11.85
N ARG A 68 -9.16 -16.15 12.58
CA ARG A 68 -9.62 -14.86 12.07
C ARG A 68 -8.45 -13.98 11.62
N LEU A 69 -7.42 -13.85 12.44
CA LEU A 69 -6.25 -13.02 12.15
C LEU A 69 -5.45 -13.57 10.96
N ILE A 70 -5.25 -14.90 10.89
CA ILE A 70 -4.59 -15.53 9.74
C ILE A 70 -5.37 -15.27 8.44
N SER A 71 -6.70 -15.36 8.49
CA SER A 71 -7.55 -15.08 7.33
C SER A 71 -7.44 -13.62 6.88
N ALA A 72 -7.42 -12.68 7.82
CA ALA A 72 -7.23 -11.26 7.54
C ALA A 72 -5.83 -10.96 6.96
N ILE A 73 -4.78 -11.57 7.51
CA ILE A 73 -3.39 -11.45 7.02
C ILE A 73 -3.30 -11.90 5.56
N ARG A 74 -3.86 -13.07 5.23
CA ARG A 74 -3.85 -13.59 3.85
C ARG A 74 -4.54 -12.66 2.87
N ALA A 75 -5.72 -12.13 3.22
CA ALA A 75 -6.43 -11.19 2.37
C ALA A 75 -5.59 -9.92 2.10
N GLN A 76 -4.89 -9.42 3.12
CA GLN A 76 -4.04 -8.25 2.97
C GLN A 76 -2.75 -8.53 2.18
N GLU A 77 -2.15 -9.70 2.34
CA GLU A 77 -1.01 -10.15 1.54
C GLU A 77 -1.38 -10.29 0.05
N GLU A 78 -2.57 -10.84 -0.26
CA GLU A 78 -3.09 -10.91 -1.62
C GLU A 78 -3.32 -9.52 -2.20
N GLN A 79 -3.87 -8.59 -1.42
CA GLN A 79 -4.05 -7.20 -1.83
C GLN A 79 -2.70 -6.54 -2.14
N ILE A 80 -1.70 -6.65 -1.25
CA ILE A 80 -0.34 -6.12 -1.48
C ILE A 80 0.29 -6.73 -2.74
N LYS A 81 0.10 -8.04 -2.95
CA LYS A 81 0.63 -8.73 -4.12
C LYS A 81 -0.02 -8.22 -5.41
N SER A 82 -1.33 -7.95 -5.40
CA SER A 82 -2.04 -7.34 -6.53
C SER A 82 -1.54 -5.92 -6.82
N THR A 83 -1.39 -5.07 -5.80
CA THR A 83 -0.90 -3.68 -5.99
C THR A 83 0.56 -3.62 -6.47
N ASN A 84 1.38 -4.64 -6.16
CA ASN A 84 2.75 -4.74 -6.68
C ASN A 84 2.86 -5.37 -8.07
N THR A 85 1.80 -6.02 -8.57
CA THR A 85 1.81 -6.68 -9.89
C THR A 85 1.14 -5.86 -10.99
N ASP A 86 0.45 -4.79 -10.65
CA ASP A 86 0.05 -3.76 -11.62
C ASP A 86 1.24 -2.82 -11.88
N PRO A 87 1.92 -2.88 -13.06
CA PRO A 87 2.61 -1.69 -13.55
C PRO A 87 1.58 -0.54 -13.63
N PRO A 88 1.99 0.73 -13.48
CA PRO A 88 1.07 1.85 -13.63
C PRO A 88 0.40 1.72 -15.00
N SER A 89 -0.86 1.27 -14.97
CA SER A 89 -1.70 1.17 -16.15
C SER A 89 -1.69 2.56 -16.75
N SER A 90 -1.05 2.64 -17.91
CA SER A 90 -0.85 3.85 -18.66
C SER A 90 -2.23 4.39 -19.02
N GLY A 91 -2.77 5.25 -18.17
CA GLY A 91 -3.88 6.13 -18.45
C GLY A 91 -3.43 7.20 -19.44
N THR A 92 -3.09 6.79 -20.66
CA THR A 92 -3.03 7.66 -21.83
C THR A 92 -4.00 7.09 -22.85
N SER A 93 -5.27 7.31 -22.58
CA SER A 93 -6.27 7.43 -23.64
C SER A 93 -5.86 8.61 -24.52
N ALA A 94 -5.27 8.33 -25.68
CA ALA A 94 -5.03 9.31 -26.74
C ALA A 94 -5.51 8.71 -28.09
N PRO A 95 -5.92 9.57 -29.05
CA PRO A 95 -7.19 9.45 -29.75
C PRO A 95 -7.16 8.59 -31.02
N GLN A 96 -8.37 8.37 -31.53
CA GLN A 96 -8.73 7.58 -32.71
C GLN A 96 -7.93 7.92 -33.98
N SER A 97 -7.70 6.87 -34.78
CA SER A 97 -7.19 6.91 -36.16
C SER A 97 -8.14 7.58 -37.14
#